data_AF-A0A2P8W810-F1
#
_entry.id   AF-A0A2P8W810-F1
#
_cell.length_a   1.000
_cell.length_b   1.000
_cell.length_c   1.000
_cell.angle_alpha   90.00
_cell.angle_beta   90.00
_cell.angle_gamma   90.00
#
_symmetry.space_group_name_H-M   'P 1'
#
loop_
_entity.id
_entity.type
_entity.pdbx_description
1 polymer ?
#
loop_
_entity_poly.entity_id
_entity_poly.type
_entity_poly.pdbx_seq_one_letter_code
_entity_poly.pdbx_strand_id
1 'polypeptide(L)'
;MAAEHDLLAAILHPEPAYPWQPLAPEAEDYLARLETEFDALADDDLSTAIAAGWQTLANQITTQMNATQAAPQTAVGLNRTAVTSVLDQLRQFQGRLPGELLQNLASSATTLARSGQPLIDQLVQCAGDILPSWNTDDLAVLARPLAYSLRDGRGEIVELNLRAIPVAAWDSLSDLERARLTLTVASVALKAAKTDASPGNAPAAD
;
A
#
# COMPACT_ATOMS: atom_id res chain seq x y z
N MET A 1 -23.02 -5.09 8.72
CA MET A 1 -24.38 -4.71 9.18
C MET A 1 -24.60 -3.21 9.36
N ALA A 2 -23.84 -2.46 10.16
CA ALA A 2 -24.07 -1.01 10.31
C ALA A 2 -23.79 -0.21 9.02
N ALA A 3 -22.64 -0.45 8.38
CA ALA A 3 -22.25 0.26 7.14
C ALA A 3 -23.16 -0.06 5.93
N GLU A 4 -23.69 -1.29 5.85
CA GLU A 4 -24.61 -1.69 4.78
C GLU A 4 -25.97 -1.00 4.93
N HIS A 5 -26.44 -0.85 6.18
CA HIS A 5 -27.70 -0.17 6.47
C HIS A 5 -27.58 1.34 6.24
N ASP A 6 -26.42 1.93 6.57
CA ASP A 6 -26.10 3.34 6.30
C ASP A 6 -26.03 3.63 4.78
N LEU A 7 -25.40 2.73 4.02
CA LEU A 7 -25.36 2.81 2.56
C LEU A 7 -26.75 2.68 1.93
N LEU A 8 -27.60 1.77 2.43
CA LEU A 8 -28.98 1.66 1.97
C LEU A 8 -29.80 2.90 2.31
N ALA A 9 -29.61 3.48 3.50
CA ALA A 9 -30.27 4.72 3.90
C ALA A 9 -29.85 5.91 3.02
N ALA A 10 -28.59 5.97 2.60
CA ALA A 10 -28.09 6.99 1.68
C ALA A 10 -28.66 6.82 0.26
N ILE A 11 -28.77 5.59 -0.26
CA ILE A 11 -29.32 5.33 -1.60
C ILE A 11 -30.84 5.60 -1.66
N LEU A 12 -31.55 5.31 -0.56
CA LEU A 12 -32.99 5.50 -0.47
C LEU A 12 -33.39 6.94 -0.11
N HIS A 13 -32.44 7.82 0.22
CA HIS A 13 -32.74 9.22 0.46
C HIS A 13 -33.20 9.88 -0.85
N PRO A 14 -34.39 10.52 -0.86
CA PRO A 14 -34.93 11.20 -2.03
C PRO A 14 -34.26 12.57 -2.22
N GLU A 15 -32.93 12.57 -2.31
CA GLU A 15 -32.18 13.77 -2.63
C GLU A 15 -32.36 14.08 -4.13
N PRO A 16 -32.59 15.35 -4.51
CA PRO A 16 -32.61 15.72 -5.92
C PRO A 16 -31.29 15.30 -6.59
N ALA A 17 -31.38 14.53 -7.67
CA ALA A 17 -30.21 14.06 -8.40
C ALA A 17 -29.33 15.24 -8.81
N TYR A 18 -28.04 15.17 -8.50
CA TYR A 18 -27.08 16.20 -8.87
C TYR A 18 -27.06 16.38 -10.41
N PRO A 19 -27.20 17.61 -10.92
CA PRO A 19 -27.16 17.86 -12.35
C PRO A 19 -25.72 17.69 -12.85
N TRP A 20 -25.41 16.51 -13.41
CA TRP A 20 -24.11 16.20 -14.02
C TRP A 20 -23.74 17.08 -15.22
N GLN A 21 -24.66 17.95 -15.69
CA GLN A 21 -24.44 18.93 -16.74
C GLN A 21 -24.68 20.35 -16.18
N PRO A 22 -23.65 21.02 -15.65
CA PRO A 22 -23.79 22.34 -15.00
C PRO A 22 -24.25 23.47 -15.92
N LEU A 23 -24.09 23.31 -17.24
CA LEU A 23 -24.47 24.30 -18.26
C LEU A 23 -25.88 24.06 -18.83
N ALA A 24 -26.57 23.03 -18.36
CA ALA A 24 -27.95 22.76 -18.75
C ALA A 24 -28.88 23.73 -18.01
N PRO A 25 -29.93 24.27 -18.65
CA PRO A 25 -30.85 25.21 -17.99
C PRO A 25 -31.55 24.59 -16.76
N GLU A 26 -31.70 23.27 -16.73
CA GLU A 26 -32.26 22.54 -15.59
C GLU A 26 -31.34 22.53 -14.35
N ALA A 27 -30.05 22.86 -14.52
CA ALA A 27 -29.07 22.96 -13.43
C ALA A 27 -29.10 24.33 -12.73
N GLU A 28 -29.57 25.39 -13.39
CA GLU A 28 -29.60 26.75 -12.85
C GLU A 28 -30.41 26.82 -11.55
N ASP A 29 -31.61 26.23 -11.54
CA ASP A 29 -32.49 26.21 -10.37
C ASP A 29 -31.89 25.40 -9.19
N TYR A 30 -31.07 24.38 -9.47
CA TYR A 30 -30.39 23.61 -8.43
C TYR A 30 -29.22 24.39 -7.85
N LEU A 31 -28.38 24.99 -8.70
CA LEU A 31 -27.22 25.78 -8.28
C LEU A 31 -27.63 27.06 -7.55
N ALA A 32 -28.65 27.78 -8.03
CA ALA A 32 -29.17 28.97 -7.36
C ALA A 32 -29.70 28.67 -5.95
N ARG A 33 -30.30 27.49 -5.73
CA ARG A 33 -30.73 27.05 -4.39
C ARG A 33 -29.54 26.83 -3.46
N LEU A 34 -28.47 26.20 -3.93
CA LEU A 34 -27.23 26.01 -3.17
C LEU A 34 -26.54 27.34 -2.83
N GLU A 35 -26.49 28.26 -3.80
CA GLU A 35 -25.94 29.61 -3.59
C GLU A 35 -26.74 30.37 -2.52
N THR A 36 -28.07 30.26 -2.53
CA THR A 36 -28.93 30.89 -1.51
C THR A 36 -28.70 30.32 -0.12
N GLU A 37 -28.49 29.00 0.00
CA GLU A 37 -28.16 28.35 1.27
C GLU A 37 -26.78 28.79 1.78
N PHE A 38 -25.82 28.96 0.87
CA PHE A 38 -24.50 29.45 1.19
C PHE A 38 -24.49 30.93 1.62
N ASP A 39 -25.26 31.78 0.94
CA ASP A 39 -25.42 33.20 1.28
C ASP A 39 -26.14 33.41 2.62
N ALA A 40 -26.97 32.45 3.04
CA ALA A 40 -27.65 32.48 4.34
C ALA A 40 -26.70 32.20 5.52
N LEU A 41 -25.51 31.65 5.26
CA LEU A 41 -24.47 31.46 6.26
C LEU A 41 -23.70 32.76 6.42
N ALA A 42 -23.74 33.36 7.61
CA ALA A 42 -22.91 34.52 7.91
C ALA A 42 -21.43 34.15 7.79
N ASP A 43 -20.62 34.99 7.14
CA ASP A 43 -19.21 34.73 6.83
C ASP A 43 -18.36 34.36 8.08
N ASP A 44 -18.71 34.93 9.23
CA ASP A 44 -18.06 34.65 10.54
C ASP A 44 -18.47 33.27 11.10
N ASP A 45 -19.68 32.79 10.81
CA ASP A 45 -20.19 31.47 11.24
C ASP A 45 -19.61 30.35 10.36
N LEU A 46 -19.44 30.61 9.07
CA LEU A 46 -18.84 29.65 8.14
C LEU A 46 -17.36 29.40 8.44
N SER A 47 -16.58 30.46 8.65
CA SER A 47 -15.14 30.33 8.91
C SER A 47 -14.86 29.62 10.25
N THR A 48 -15.68 29.90 11.28
CA THR A 48 -15.59 29.23 12.59
C THR A 48 -16.01 27.77 12.51
N ALA A 49 -17.08 27.44 11.77
CA ALA A 49 -17.49 26.06 11.53
C ALA A 49 -16.43 25.24 10.77
N ILE A 50 -15.81 25.82 9.73
CA ILE A 50 -14.72 25.18 8.99
C ILE A 50 -13.52 24.94 9.89
N ALA A 51 -13.12 25.94 10.69
CA ALA A 51 -12.00 25.80 11.62
C ALA A 51 -12.25 24.69 12.67
N ALA A 52 -13.46 24.63 13.22
CA ALA A 52 -13.85 23.59 14.17
C ALA A 52 -13.88 22.18 13.54
N GLY A 53 -14.39 22.08 12.30
CA GLY A 53 -14.40 20.85 11.52
C GLY A 53 -12.98 20.35 11.20
N TRP A 54 -12.10 21.26 10.77
CA TRP A 54 -10.70 20.94 10.52
C TRP A 54 -9.97 20.49 11.78
N GLN A 55 -10.18 21.17 12.90
CA GLN A 55 -9.57 20.79 14.18
C GLN A 55 -10.01 19.38 14.61
N THR A 56 -11.29 19.05 14.42
CA THR A 56 -11.84 17.73 14.73
C THR A 56 -11.21 16.65 13.85
N LEU A 57 -11.12 16.90 12.53
CA LEU A 57 -10.46 15.98 11.59
C LEU A 57 -8.98 15.80 11.93
N ALA A 58 -8.24 16.89 12.16
CA ALA A 58 -6.83 16.87 12.51
C ALA A 58 -6.58 16.06 13.79
N ASN A 59 -7.44 16.22 14.81
CA ASN A 59 -7.38 15.43 16.04
C ASN A 59 -7.65 13.94 15.77
N GLN A 60 -8.62 13.60 14.91
CA GLN A 60 -8.90 12.21 14.54
C GLN A 60 -7.72 11.58 13.79
N ILE A 61 -7.15 12.27 12.80
CA ILE A 61 -5.97 11.80 12.06
C ILE A 61 -4.80 11.57 13.02
N THR A 62 -4.53 12.55 13.90
CA THR A 62 -3.46 12.44 14.90
C THR A 62 -3.69 11.25 15.83
N THR A 63 -4.93 11.02 16.27
CA THR A 63 -5.28 9.88 17.13
C THR A 63 -5.08 8.55 16.43
N GLN A 64 -5.53 8.43 15.17
CA GLN A 64 -5.34 7.21 14.35
C GLN A 64 -3.87 6.94 14.07
N MET A 65 -3.10 7.98 13.75
CA MET A 65 -1.67 7.90 13.46
C MET A 65 -0.81 7.62 14.70
N ASN A 66 -1.27 8.01 15.89
CA ASN A 66 -0.65 7.64 17.16
C ASN A 66 -1.07 6.24 17.61
N ALA A 67 -2.32 5.81 17.33
CA ALA A 67 -2.79 4.47 17.63
C ALA A 67 -2.02 3.39 16.83
N THR A 68 -1.60 3.69 15.60
CA THR A 68 -0.72 2.81 14.82
C THR A 68 0.72 2.75 15.36
N GLN A 69 1.17 3.77 16.11
CA GLN A 69 2.49 3.81 16.73
C GLN A 69 2.51 3.26 18.18
N ALA A 70 1.40 3.33 18.90
CA ALA A 70 1.27 2.94 20.31
C ALA A 70 0.79 1.48 20.52
N ALA A 71 0.84 0.62 19.51
CA ALA A 71 0.64 -0.81 19.71
C ALA A 71 1.77 -1.36 20.60
N PRO A 72 1.47 -1.93 21.77
CA PRO A 72 2.48 -2.34 22.74
C PRO A 72 3.29 -3.54 22.22
N GLN A 73 4.38 -3.82 22.93
CA GLN A 73 5.51 -4.69 22.61
C GLN A 73 5.20 -6.19 22.33
N THR A 74 3.94 -6.57 22.09
CA THR A 74 3.55 -7.86 21.50
C THR A 74 3.94 -7.96 20.02
N ALA A 75 4.16 -6.82 19.34
CA ALA A 75 4.60 -6.77 17.95
C ALA A 75 5.97 -7.42 17.69
N VAL A 76 6.88 -7.53 18.67
CA VAL A 76 8.20 -8.16 18.45
C VAL A 76 8.08 -9.67 18.19
N GLY A 77 7.12 -10.34 18.87
CA GLY A 77 6.83 -11.75 18.66
C GLY A 77 6.16 -12.03 17.31
N LEU A 78 5.10 -11.27 16.99
CA LEU A 78 4.42 -11.40 15.68
C LEU A 78 5.31 -11.01 14.50
N ASN A 79 6.15 -9.98 14.66
CA ASN A 79 7.08 -9.57 13.61
C ASN A 79 8.18 -10.62 13.43
N ARG A 80 8.64 -11.28 14.50
CA ARG A 80 9.59 -12.41 14.38
C ARG A 80 8.94 -13.61 13.67
N THR A 81 7.70 -13.96 13.99
CA THR A 81 7.00 -15.06 13.31
C THR A 81 6.75 -14.74 11.84
N ALA A 82 6.30 -13.52 11.52
CA ALA A 82 6.09 -13.06 10.14
C ALA A 82 7.39 -12.96 9.33
N VAL A 83 8.49 -12.53 9.95
CA VAL A 83 9.82 -12.57 9.28
C VAL A 83 10.25 -14.01 9.02
N THR A 84 9.95 -14.94 9.93
CA THR A 84 10.31 -16.36 9.76
C THR A 84 9.51 -17.01 8.63
N SER A 85 8.20 -16.76 8.53
CA SER A 85 7.36 -17.27 7.43
C SER A 85 7.78 -16.72 6.07
N VAL A 86 8.07 -15.43 5.99
CA VAL A 86 8.60 -14.80 4.76
C VAL A 86 9.96 -15.39 4.40
N LEU A 87 10.87 -15.53 5.38
CA LEU A 87 12.19 -16.12 5.15
C LEU A 87 12.10 -17.57 4.67
N ASP A 88 11.14 -18.36 5.16
CA ASP A 88 10.87 -19.72 4.69
C ASP A 88 10.47 -19.74 3.21
N GLN A 89 9.67 -18.79 2.74
CA GLN A 89 9.36 -18.64 1.31
C GLN A 89 10.56 -18.21 0.47
N LEU A 90 11.51 -17.48 1.07
CA LEU A 90 12.73 -17.04 0.39
C LEU A 90 13.84 -18.11 0.35
N ARG A 91 13.70 -19.24 1.07
CA ARG A 91 14.73 -20.30 1.09
C ARG A 91 15.09 -20.84 -0.30
N GLN A 92 14.15 -20.83 -1.22
CA GLN A 92 14.37 -21.20 -2.62
C GLN A 92 15.46 -20.37 -3.32
N PHE A 93 15.80 -19.18 -2.81
CA PHE A 93 16.82 -18.29 -3.35
C PHE A 93 18.19 -18.40 -2.65
N GLN A 94 18.36 -19.28 -1.65
CA GLN A 94 19.62 -19.43 -0.90
C GLN A 94 20.83 -19.83 -1.77
N GLY A 95 20.60 -20.44 -2.93
CA GLY A 95 21.67 -20.75 -3.89
C GLY A 95 22.09 -19.57 -4.77
N ARG A 96 21.32 -18.47 -4.81
CA ARG A 96 21.57 -17.29 -5.66
C ARG A 96 21.85 -16.01 -4.88
N LEU A 97 21.38 -15.91 -3.64
CA LEU A 97 21.63 -14.79 -2.73
C LEU A 97 22.25 -15.26 -1.41
N PRO A 98 23.21 -14.51 -0.83
CA PRO A 98 23.68 -14.70 0.52
C PRO A 98 22.54 -14.67 1.55
N GLY A 99 22.62 -15.53 2.56
CA GLY A 99 21.58 -15.65 3.60
C GLY A 99 21.30 -14.35 4.36
N GLU A 100 22.34 -13.56 4.63
CA GLU A 100 22.23 -12.24 5.27
C GLU A 100 21.35 -11.28 4.45
N LEU A 101 21.52 -11.27 3.11
CA LEU A 101 20.71 -10.44 2.24
C LEU A 101 19.24 -10.89 2.20
N LEU A 102 19.00 -12.21 2.25
CA LEU A 102 17.63 -12.74 2.35
C LEU A 102 16.96 -12.37 3.68
N GLN A 103 17.71 -12.36 4.79
CA GLN A 103 17.19 -11.95 6.08
C GLN A 103 16.86 -10.45 6.12
N ASN A 104 17.72 -9.62 5.52
CA ASN A 104 17.48 -8.19 5.37
C ASN A 104 16.25 -7.93 4.49
N LEU A 105 16.10 -8.63 3.36
CA LEU A 105 14.90 -8.53 2.51
C LEU A 105 13.63 -8.93 3.27
N ALA A 106 13.67 -10.04 4.01
CA ALA A 106 12.50 -10.51 4.76
C ALA A 106 12.07 -9.49 5.82
N SER A 107 13.03 -8.93 6.58
CA SER A 107 12.74 -7.93 7.63
C SER A 107 12.28 -6.58 7.07
N SER A 108 12.89 -6.11 5.98
CA SER A 108 12.48 -4.87 5.30
C SER A 108 11.09 -5.03 4.69
N ALA A 109 10.83 -6.15 4.01
CA ALA A 109 9.52 -6.43 3.40
C ALA A 109 8.38 -6.55 4.42
N THR A 110 8.57 -7.21 5.57
CA THR A 110 7.53 -7.32 6.61
C THR A 110 7.22 -5.99 7.29
N THR A 111 8.19 -5.08 7.33
CA THR A 111 8.01 -3.73 7.85
C THR A 111 7.30 -2.86 6.80
N LEU A 112 7.76 -2.88 5.56
CA LEU A 112 7.22 -2.07 4.46
C LEU A 112 5.85 -2.52 3.98
N ALA A 113 5.52 -3.81 4.08
CA ALA A 113 4.18 -4.31 3.76
C ALA A 113 3.06 -3.63 4.58
N ARG A 114 3.38 -3.15 5.79
CA ARG A 114 2.45 -2.46 6.71
C ARG A 114 2.50 -0.94 6.62
N SER A 115 3.41 -0.37 5.82
CA SER A 115 3.64 1.07 5.73
C SER A 115 2.56 1.85 4.96
N GLY A 116 1.75 1.18 4.13
CA GLY A 116 0.78 1.83 3.25
C GLY A 116 1.39 2.55 2.03
N GLN A 117 2.72 2.53 1.86
CA GLN A 117 3.40 3.13 0.71
C GLN A 117 3.04 2.41 -0.60
N PRO A 118 3.14 3.06 -1.77
CA PRO A 118 2.90 2.38 -3.04
C PRO A 118 3.94 1.27 -3.25
N LEU A 119 3.53 0.20 -3.93
CA LEU A 119 4.35 -1.01 -4.05
C LEU A 119 5.72 -0.77 -4.72
N ILE A 120 5.78 0.20 -5.64
CA ILE A 120 7.04 0.57 -6.30
C ILE A 120 8.05 1.14 -5.29
N ASP A 121 7.61 2.00 -4.37
CA ASP A 121 8.47 2.60 -3.35
C ASP A 121 8.91 1.54 -2.33
N GLN A 122 8.02 0.61 -1.96
CA GLN A 122 8.36 -0.54 -1.12
C GLN A 122 9.46 -1.41 -1.75
N LEU A 123 9.38 -1.65 -3.07
CA LEU A 123 10.39 -2.44 -3.80
C LEU A 123 11.73 -1.71 -3.89
N VAL A 124 11.72 -0.41 -4.18
CA VAL A 124 12.93 0.40 -4.27
C VAL A 124 13.63 0.49 -2.92
N GLN A 125 12.89 0.65 -1.82
CA GLN A 125 13.48 0.66 -0.47
C GLN A 125 14.08 -0.69 -0.09
N CYS A 126 13.34 -1.80 -0.28
CA CYS A 126 13.88 -3.15 -0.05
C CYS A 126 15.19 -3.42 -0.82
N ALA A 127 15.28 -2.95 -2.07
CA ALA A 127 16.46 -3.16 -2.91
C ALA A 127 17.59 -2.16 -2.61
N GLY A 128 17.26 -0.92 -2.25
CA GLY A 128 18.21 0.15 -1.98
C GLY A 128 19.10 -0.16 -0.77
N ASP A 129 18.56 -0.82 0.27
CA ASP A 129 19.33 -1.26 1.44
C ASP A 129 20.46 -2.24 1.06
N ILE A 130 20.31 -2.96 -0.04
CA ILE A 130 21.25 -3.99 -0.52
C ILE A 130 22.15 -3.46 -1.63
N LEU A 131 21.67 -2.47 -2.39
CA LEU A 131 22.31 -1.91 -3.56
C LEU A 131 22.51 -0.39 -3.40
N PRO A 132 23.35 0.05 -2.44
CA PRO A 132 23.50 1.48 -2.12
C PRO A 132 24.16 2.29 -3.25
N SER A 133 24.80 1.64 -4.22
CA SER A 133 25.41 2.29 -5.38
C SER A 133 24.43 2.62 -6.51
N TRP A 134 23.19 2.12 -6.44
CA TRP A 134 22.19 2.33 -7.47
C TRP A 134 21.36 3.59 -7.23
N ASN A 135 21.03 4.30 -8.31
CA ASN A 135 20.08 5.41 -8.24
C ASN A 135 18.66 4.87 -8.00
N THR A 136 17.91 5.51 -7.10
CA THR A 136 16.51 5.19 -6.81
C THR A 136 15.62 5.28 -8.03
N ASP A 137 15.87 6.23 -8.95
CA ASP A 137 15.09 6.38 -10.17
C ASP A 137 15.26 5.19 -11.12
N ASP A 138 16.50 4.70 -11.26
CA ASP A 138 16.81 3.54 -12.08
C ASP A 138 16.21 2.26 -11.49
N LEU A 139 16.29 2.11 -10.16
CA LEU A 139 15.61 1.01 -9.45
C LEU A 139 14.09 1.08 -9.63
N ALA A 140 13.50 2.28 -9.60
CA ALA A 140 12.07 2.46 -9.84
C ALA A 140 11.67 2.02 -11.25
N VAL A 141 12.48 2.34 -12.27
CA VAL A 141 12.25 1.87 -13.64
C VAL A 141 12.25 0.34 -13.71
N LEU A 142 13.20 -0.32 -13.05
CA LEU A 142 13.28 -1.79 -12.98
C LEU A 142 12.15 -2.42 -12.14
N ALA A 143 11.64 -1.71 -11.14
CA ALA A 143 10.59 -2.19 -10.25
C ALA A 143 9.19 -2.12 -10.87
N ARG A 144 8.95 -1.20 -11.83
CA ARG A 144 7.62 -0.99 -12.46
C ARG A 144 6.96 -2.27 -12.95
N PRO A 145 7.60 -3.13 -13.78
CA PRO A 145 6.96 -4.34 -14.28
C PRO A 145 6.51 -5.27 -13.14
N LEU A 146 7.33 -5.40 -12.10
CA LEU A 146 7.02 -6.22 -10.93
C LEU A 146 5.86 -5.62 -10.12
N ALA A 147 5.86 -4.30 -9.92
CA ALA A 147 4.79 -3.62 -9.19
C ALA A 147 3.42 -3.77 -9.88
N TYR A 148 3.37 -3.68 -11.21
CA TYR A 148 2.12 -3.89 -11.96
C TYR A 148 1.68 -5.37 -11.95
N SER A 149 2.61 -6.32 -12.08
CA SER A 149 2.31 -7.76 -12.03
C SER A 149 1.70 -8.19 -10.70
N LEU A 150 2.19 -7.66 -9.57
CA LEU A 150 1.67 -7.96 -8.25
C LEU A 150 0.24 -7.42 -8.02
N ARG A 151 -0.12 -6.30 -8.67
CA ARG A 151 -1.46 -5.72 -8.58
C ARG A 151 -2.51 -6.56 -9.31
N ASP A 152 -2.14 -7.15 -10.45
CA ASP A 152 -3.04 -7.94 -11.28
C ASP A 152 -3.03 -9.45 -10.94
N GLY A 153 -2.25 -9.85 -9.93
CA GLY A 153 -2.11 -11.25 -9.50
C GLY A 153 -1.36 -12.15 -10.48
N ARG A 154 -0.78 -11.60 -11.56
CA ARG A 154 -0.09 -12.35 -12.61
C ARG A 154 1.38 -12.51 -12.27
N GLY A 155 1.77 -13.66 -11.69
CA GLY A 155 3.16 -13.97 -11.33
C GLY A 155 4.13 -14.20 -12.50
N GLU A 156 3.67 -14.06 -13.75
CA GLU A 156 4.45 -14.36 -14.96
C GLU A 156 5.72 -13.52 -15.09
N ILE A 157 5.71 -12.26 -14.64
CA ILE A 157 6.87 -11.35 -14.72
C ILE A 157 7.98 -11.78 -13.77
N VAL A 158 7.65 -12.34 -12.60
CA VAL A 158 8.63 -12.89 -11.65
C VAL A 158 9.35 -14.07 -12.30
N GLU A 159 8.60 -15.02 -12.86
CA GLU A 159 9.15 -16.20 -13.55
C GLU A 159 10.02 -15.82 -14.76
N LEU A 160 9.59 -14.85 -15.55
CA LEU A 160 10.36 -14.35 -16.70
C LEU A 160 11.70 -13.74 -16.25
N ASN A 161 11.72 -12.95 -15.17
CA ASN A 161 12.97 -12.40 -14.64
C ASN A 161 13.90 -13.51 -14.11
N LEU A 162 13.36 -14.49 -13.37
CA LEU A 162 14.17 -15.59 -12.83
C LEU A 162 14.79 -16.48 -13.91
N ARG A 163 14.12 -16.63 -15.06
CA ARG A 163 14.66 -17.33 -16.24
C ARG A 163 15.69 -16.52 -17.00
N ALA A 164 15.51 -15.20 -17.06
CA ALA A 164 16.44 -14.30 -17.75
C ALA A 164 17.76 -14.14 -17.00
N ILE A 165 17.76 -14.28 -15.67
CA ILE A 165 18.95 -14.16 -14.83
C ILE A 165 19.68 -15.52 -14.77
N PRO A 166 20.98 -15.57 -15.08
CA PRO A 166 21.75 -16.81 -15.02
C PRO A 166 21.73 -17.43 -13.62
N VAL A 167 21.79 -18.76 -13.56
CA VAL A 167 21.87 -19.51 -12.30
C VAL A 167 23.33 -19.51 -11.83
N ALA A 168 23.79 -18.38 -11.32
CA ALA A 168 25.16 -18.18 -10.86
C ALA A 168 25.18 -17.62 -9.44
N ALA A 169 26.35 -17.66 -8.81
CA ALA A 169 26.54 -17.07 -7.48
C ALA A 169 26.40 -15.55 -7.55
N TRP A 170 25.91 -14.95 -6.46
CA TRP A 170 25.67 -13.52 -6.33
C TRP A 170 26.85 -12.64 -6.80
N ASP A 171 28.07 -13.03 -6.44
CA ASP A 171 29.28 -12.27 -6.75
C ASP A 171 29.68 -12.31 -8.23
N SER A 172 29.20 -13.31 -8.97
CA SER A 172 29.46 -13.45 -10.41
C SER A 172 28.45 -12.72 -11.30
N LEU A 173 27.36 -12.20 -10.71
CA LEU A 173 26.34 -11.47 -11.44
C LEU A 173 26.79 -10.03 -11.72
N SER A 174 26.42 -9.50 -12.88
CA SER A 174 26.57 -8.07 -13.18
C SER A 174 25.70 -7.22 -12.26
N ASP A 175 26.02 -5.92 -12.14
CA ASP A 175 25.23 -5.00 -11.31
C ASP A 175 23.74 -5.01 -11.67
N LEU A 176 23.42 -5.03 -12.97
CA LEU A 176 22.05 -5.04 -13.46
C LEU A 176 21.34 -6.36 -13.11
N GLU A 177 22.03 -7.49 -13.22
CA GLU A 177 21.49 -8.79 -12.83
C GLU A 177 21.26 -8.89 -11.33
N ARG A 178 22.19 -8.35 -10.52
CA ARG A 178 22.01 -8.21 -9.07
C ARG A 178 20.79 -7.36 -8.75
N ALA A 179 20.63 -6.21 -9.40
CA ALA A 179 19.47 -5.34 -9.22
C ALA A 179 18.14 -6.05 -9.56
N ARG A 180 18.08 -6.72 -10.72
CA ARG A 180 16.88 -7.47 -11.11
C ARG A 180 16.58 -8.63 -10.18
N LEU A 181 17.62 -9.37 -9.75
CA LEU A 181 17.45 -10.48 -8.82
C LEU A 181 16.93 -9.98 -7.46
N THR A 182 17.54 -8.94 -6.90
CA THR A 182 17.10 -8.35 -5.62
C THR A 182 15.67 -7.84 -5.70
N LEU A 183 15.30 -7.09 -6.74
CA LEU A 183 13.93 -6.60 -6.92
C LEU A 183 12.92 -7.74 -7.08
N THR A 184 13.31 -8.80 -7.80
CA THR A 184 12.45 -9.98 -7.98
C THR A 184 12.21 -10.69 -6.64
N VAL A 185 13.28 -10.92 -5.87
CA VAL A 185 13.17 -11.56 -4.54
C VAL A 185 12.43 -10.66 -3.55
N ALA A 186 12.66 -9.35 -3.57
CA ALA A 186 11.91 -8.37 -2.78
C ALA A 186 10.41 -8.39 -3.12
N SER A 187 10.04 -8.57 -4.39
CA SER A 187 8.63 -8.67 -4.80
C SER A 187 7.96 -9.93 -4.24
N VAL A 188 8.67 -11.05 -4.21
CA VAL A 188 8.17 -12.29 -3.57
C VAL A 188 8.04 -12.10 -2.07
N ALA A 189 9.03 -11.48 -1.42
CA ALA A 189 9.01 -11.19 0.01
C ALA A 189 7.84 -10.28 0.41
N LEU A 190 7.59 -9.21 -0.36
CA LEU A 190 6.47 -8.29 -0.13
C LEU A 190 5.12 -8.95 -0.36
N LYS A 191 4.99 -9.84 -1.35
CA LYS A 191 3.77 -10.63 -1.56
C LYS A 191 3.50 -11.54 -0.37
N ALA A 192 4.51 -12.27 0.10
CA ALA A 192 4.42 -13.14 1.26
C ALA A 192 4.00 -12.36 2.53
N ALA A 193 4.68 -11.24 2.79
CA ALA A 193 4.39 -10.39 3.94
C ALA A 193 2.97 -9.80 3.92
N LYS A 194 2.44 -9.47 2.74
CA LYS A 194 1.06 -8.97 2.58
C LYS A 194 0.01 -10.06 2.78
N THR A 195 0.29 -11.29 2.38
CA THR A 195 -0.58 -12.44 2.66
C THR A 195 -0.67 -12.71 4.17
N ASP A 196 0.45 -12.66 4.88
CA ASP A 196 0.47 -12.83 6.34
C ASP A 196 -0.16 -11.64 7.09
N ALA A 197 -0.11 -10.43 6.52
CA ALA A 197 -0.73 -9.23 7.08
C ALA A 197 -2.25 -9.13 6.84
N SER A 198 -2.84 -10.02 6.04
CA SER A 198 -4.28 -10.07 5.77
C SER A 198 -4.91 -11.24 6.53
N PRO A 199 -5.26 -11.09 7.84
CA PRO A 199 -5.88 -12.15 8.62
C PRO A 199 -7.33 -12.29 8.17
N GLY A 200 -7.59 -13.14 7.18
CA GLY A 200 -8.91 -13.25 6.58
C GLY A 200 -9.10 -14.44 5.67
N ASN A 201 -8.62 -15.63 6.06
CA ASN A 201 -9.23 -16.88 5.60
C ASN A 201 -8.91 -18.02 6.59
N ALA A 202 -9.62 -18.03 7.72
CA ALA A 202 -9.72 -19.24 8.52
C ALA A 202 -10.67 -20.20 7.78
N PRO A 203 -10.29 -21.46 7.51
CA PRO A 203 -11.23 -22.44 6.97
C PRO A 203 -12.31 -22.70 8.01
N ALA A 204 -13.58 -22.55 7.61
CA ALA A 204 -14.72 -23.03 8.38
C ALA A 204 -14.57 -24.55 8.54
N ALA A 205 -14.32 -24.98 9.78
CA ALA A 205 -14.62 -26.32 10.23
C ALA A 205 -16.08 -26.32 10.67
N ASP A 206 -16.93 -26.94 9.86
CA ASP A 206 -18.00 -27.87 10.28
C ASP A 206 -18.49 -28.67 9.06
#